data_AF-A0A660LVN4-F1
#
_entry.id   AF-A0A660LVN4-F1
#
_cell.length_a   1.000
_cell.length_b   1.000
_cell.length_c   1.000
_cell.angle_alpha   90.00
_cell.angle_beta   90.00
_cell.angle_gamma   90.00
#
_symmetry.space_group_name_H-M   'P 1'
#
loop_
_entity.id
_entity.type
_entity.pdbx_description
1 polymer ?
#
loop_
_entity_poly.entity_id
_entity_poly.type
_entity_poly.pdbx_seq_one_letter_code
_entity_poly.pdbx_strand_id
1 'polypeptide(L)'
;KVKADLKGRIDETSKYIRPRENTMDFAFMFIPSESLYYDLLINNVGAGGSSRDLIEYAFRDKRVIIVSPTSFLAYLQTVLQGLRSLQIEEQAKDIQVRVGQLGVHIKKFDELMTKMGKSLSTTVGHYNNSYKELGKIDKDVVRIAGGDHQTQPELIDRPAQED
;
A
#
# COMPACT_ATOMS: atom_id res chain seq x y z
N LYS A 1 -1.69 26.47 47.75
CA LYS A 1 -1.97 27.52 46.76
C LYS A 1 -1.73 27.02 45.32
N VAL A 2 -0.51 26.58 44.96
CA VAL A 2 -0.17 26.08 43.61
C VAL A 2 -1.00 24.87 43.16
N LYS A 3 -1.23 23.87 44.03
CA LYS A 3 -2.06 22.68 43.69
C LYS A 3 -3.50 23.02 43.32
N ALA A 4 -4.13 23.95 44.05
CA ALA A 4 -5.50 24.38 43.80
C ALA A 4 -5.60 25.16 42.48
N ASP A 5 -4.60 25.99 42.19
CA ASP A 5 -4.48 26.70 40.92
C ASP A 5 -4.37 25.72 39.74
N LEU A 6 -3.49 24.73 39.85
CA LEU A 6 -3.34 23.68 38.81
C LEU A 6 -4.59 22.85 38.59
N LYS A 7 -5.30 22.47 39.67
CA LYS A 7 -6.60 21.79 39.54
C LYS A 7 -7.58 22.67 38.75
N GLY A 8 -7.64 23.96 39.05
CA GLY A 8 -8.44 24.94 38.31
C GLY A 8 -8.05 25.02 36.82
N ARG A 9 -6.74 24.96 36.51
CA ARG A 9 -6.25 24.94 35.11
C ARG A 9 -6.61 23.65 34.38
N ILE A 10 -6.57 22.50 35.05
CA ILE A 10 -7.03 21.22 34.49
C ILE A 10 -8.53 21.31 34.18
N ASP A 11 -9.34 21.79 35.12
CA ASP A 11 -10.78 21.99 34.94
C ASP A 11 -11.08 22.93 33.77
N GLU A 12 -10.36 24.06 33.67
CA GLU A 12 -10.45 24.99 32.56
C GLU A 12 -10.10 24.33 31.22
N THR A 13 -9.00 23.58 31.17
CA THR A 13 -8.52 22.90 29.95
C THR A 13 -9.53 21.85 29.47
N SER A 14 -10.17 21.12 30.40
CA SER A 14 -11.15 20.09 30.04
C SER A 14 -12.36 20.62 29.26
N LYS A 15 -12.67 21.93 29.37
CA LYS A 15 -13.79 22.57 28.65
C LYS A 15 -13.58 22.64 27.13
N TYR A 16 -12.34 22.48 26.67
CA TYR A 16 -11.98 22.46 25.25
C TYR A 16 -12.12 21.06 24.63
N ILE A 17 -12.39 20.03 25.43
CA ILE A 17 -12.67 18.68 24.93
C ILE A 17 -14.14 18.61 24.50
N ARG A 18 -14.37 18.87 23.21
CA ARG A 18 -15.70 18.93 22.59
C ARG A 18 -15.76 18.06 21.33
N PRO A 19 -15.85 16.71 21.47
CA PRO A 19 -15.92 15.81 20.32
C PRO A 19 -17.06 16.11 19.35
N ARG A 20 -18.17 16.69 19.83
CA ARG A 20 -19.31 17.13 19.01
C ARG A 20 -18.96 18.31 18.09
N GLU A 21 -17.92 19.06 18.41
CA GLU A 21 -17.40 20.18 17.63
C GLU A 21 -16.12 19.77 16.85
N ASN A 22 -15.92 18.47 16.59
CA ASN A 22 -14.76 17.91 15.88
C ASN A 22 -13.40 18.14 16.57
N THR A 23 -13.36 18.22 17.90
CA THR A 23 -12.09 18.13 18.65
C THR A 23 -11.73 16.68 18.98
N MET A 24 -10.48 16.45 19.39
CA MET A 24 -10.09 15.20 20.04
C MET A 24 -10.86 14.98 21.35
N ASP A 25 -10.88 13.73 21.83
CA ASP A 25 -11.49 13.31 23.10
C ASP A 25 -10.58 13.53 24.33
N PHE A 26 -9.43 14.15 24.11
CA PHE A 26 -8.48 14.60 25.12
C PHE A 26 -7.95 16.01 24.80
N ALA A 27 -7.32 16.65 25.78
CA ALA A 27 -6.65 17.94 25.60
C ALA A 27 -5.25 17.92 26.23
N PHE A 28 -4.32 18.67 25.65
CA PHE A 28 -3.00 18.90 26.26
C PHE A 28 -3.02 20.14 27.15
N MET A 29 -2.50 20.01 28.37
CA MET A 29 -2.21 21.14 29.25
C MET A 29 -0.70 21.36 29.28
N PHE A 30 -0.23 22.41 28.62
CA PHE A 30 1.18 22.71 28.49
C PHE A 30 1.72 23.48 29.69
N ILE A 31 2.80 22.97 30.29
CA ILE A 31 3.57 23.62 31.35
C ILE A 31 4.92 24.04 30.77
N PRO A 32 5.22 25.35 30.62
CA PRO A 32 6.40 25.82 29.90
C PRO A 32 7.73 25.53 30.63
N SER A 33 7.69 25.30 31.94
CA SER A 33 8.89 24.97 32.74
C SER A 33 8.99 23.46 32.96
N GLU A 34 10.07 22.87 32.47
CA GLU A 34 10.36 21.45 32.69
C GLU A 34 10.57 21.14 34.19
N SER A 35 11.24 22.04 34.93
CA SER A 35 11.43 21.91 36.38
C SER A 35 10.11 21.89 37.14
N LEU A 36 9.15 22.77 36.77
CA LEU A 36 7.82 22.78 37.38
C LEU A 36 7.04 21.51 37.05
N TYR A 37 7.15 21.00 35.82
CA TYR A 37 6.55 19.73 35.43
C TYR A 37 7.11 18.55 36.25
N TYR A 38 8.44 18.49 36.44
CA TYR A 38 9.06 17.48 37.31
C TYR A 38 8.69 17.65 38.77
N ASP A 39 8.59 18.88 39.28
CA ASP A 39 8.11 19.13 40.63
C ASP A 39 6.70 18.59 40.84
N LEU A 40 5.84 18.61 39.83
CA LEU A 40 4.51 18.00 39.90
C LEU A 40 4.55 16.47 39.91
N LEU A 41 5.50 15.88 39.19
CA LEU A 41 5.73 14.43 39.16
C LEU A 41 6.39 13.91 40.45
N ILE A 42 7.37 14.65 40.99
CA ILE A 42 8.34 14.16 41.99
C ILE A 42 7.95 14.52 43.43
N ASN A 43 7.35 15.69 43.71
CA ASN A 43 7.13 16.18 45.09
C ASN A 43 6.17 15.32 45.95
N ASN A 44 5.80 14.10 45.53
CA ASN A 44 4.87 13.20 46.21
C ASN A 44 5.30 11.73 46.19
N VAL A 45 6.60 11.46 45.99
CA VAL A 45 7.20 10.16 46.27
C VAL A 45 7.86 10.23 47.66
N GLY A 46 7.05 10.29 48.73
CA GLY A 46 7.60 10.30 50.10
C GLY A 46 6.64 10.75 51.20
N ALA A 47 5.63 11.56 50.88
CA ALA A 47 4.53 11.89 51.78
C ALA A 47 3.24 11.28 51.23
N GLY A 48 2.68 10.30 51.95
CA GLY A 48 1.50 9.55 51.52
C GLY A 48 0.34 10.46 51.07
N GLY A 49 -0.05 10.30 49.80
CA GLY A 49 -1.36 10.69 49.26
C GLY A 49 -1.59 12.18 48.99
N SER A 50 -1.24 12.68 47.80
CA SER A 50 -1.94 13.87 47.24
C SER A 50 -1.68 14.21 45.77
N SER A 51 -0.50 14.01 45.16
CA SER A 51 -0.29 14.46 43.75
C SER A 51 -0.36 13.37 42.68
N ARG A 52 -0.26 12.09 43.07
CA ARG A 52 -0.72 11.00 42.20
C ARG A 52 -2.18 11.23 41.80
N ASP A 53 -2.97 11.74 42.75
CA ASP A 53 -4.37 12.13 42.61
C ASP A 53 -4.58 13.24 41.57
N LEU A 54 -3.68 14.22 41.43
CA LEU A 54 -3.84 15.33 40.46
C LEU A 54 -3.57 14.92 39.01
N ILE A 55 -2.53 14.12 38.79
CA ILE A 55 -2.21 13.60 37.46
C ILE A 55 -3.26 12.56 37.05
N GLU A 56 -3.66 11.70 37.99
CA GLU A 56 -4.73 10.74 37.78
C GLU A 56 -6.07 11.43 37.51
N TYR A 57 -6.42 12.46 38.26
CA TYR A 57 -7.59 13.31 38.01
C TYR A 57 -7.54 13.96 36.63
N ALA A 58 -6.40 14.57 36.26
CA ALA A 58 -6.24 15.17 34.95
C ALA A 58 -6.48 14.13 33.85
N PHE A 59 -5.81 12.98 33.94
CA PHE A 59 -5.84 11.97 32.88
C PHE A 59 -7.16 11.18 32.84
N ARG A 60 -7.58 10.58 33.97
CA ARG A 60 -8.75 9.70 34.04
C ARG A 60 -10.06 10.47 34.07
N ASP A 61 -10.16 11.48 34.93
CA ASP A 61 -11.45 12.15 35.18
C ASP A 61 -11.71 13.27 34.20
N LYS A 62 -10.63 13.94 33.73
CA LYS A 62 -10.73 15.13 32.87
C LYS A 62 -10.22 14.93 31.46
N ARG A 63 -9.58 13.80 31.15
CA ARG A 63 -8.97 13.53 29.82
C ARG A 63 -8.00 14.63 29.38
N VAL A 64 -7.33 15.25 30.35
CA VAL A 64 -6.29 16.26 30.17
C VAL A 64 -4.94 15.59 30.37
N ILE A 65 -4.10 15.67 29.35
CA ILE A 65 -2.73 15.16 29.38
C ILE A 65 -1.81 16.35 29.67
N ILE A 66 -1.19 16.33 30.85
CA ILE A 66 -0.22 17.36 31.25
C ILE A 66 1.08 17.10 30.51
N VAL A 67 1.63 18.11 29.86
CA VAL A 67 2.86 18.02 29.07
C VAL A 67 3.81 19.17 29.36
N SER A 68 5.09 18.87 29.29
CA SER A 68 6.23 19.79 29.30
C SER A 68 6.72 20.04 27.86
N PRO A 69 7.68 20.97 27.62
CA PRO A 69 8.28 21.14 26.29
C PRO A 69 8.80 19.83 25.69
N THR A 70 9.49 19.02 26.51
CA THR A 70 10.09 17.77 26.04
C THR A 70 9.04 16.70 25.74
N SER A 71 8.08 16.50 26.66
CA SER A 71 7.04 15.49 26.46
C SER A 71 6.04 15.88 25.37
N PHE A 72 5.72 17.17 25.24
CA PHE A 72 4.85 17.65 24.16
C PHE A 72 5.46 17.39 22.78
N LEU A 73 6.78 17.63 22.63
CA LEU A 73 7.49 17.30 21.39
C LEU A 73 7.40 15.80 21.07
N ALA A 74 7.60 14.93 22.06
CA ALA A 74 7.50 13.49 21.86
C ALA A 74 6.09 13.06 21.41
N TYR A 75 5.03 13.57 22.05
CA TYR A 75 3.66 13.29 21.64
C TYR A 75 3.37 13.78 20.22
N LEU A 76 3.80 14.99 19.86
CA LEU A 76 3.63 15.52 18.52
C LEU A 76 4.35 14.66 17.47
N GLN A 77 5.56 14.17 17.77
CA GLN A 77 6.27 13.25 16.89
C GLN A 77 5.50 11.95 16.69
N THR A 78 4.94 11.36 17.74
CA THR A 78 4.09 10.16 17.63
C THR A 78 2.83 10.42 16.80
N VAL A 79 2.17 11.57 17.00
CA VAL A 79 0.99 11.95 16.20
C VAL A 79 1.36 12.13 14.73
N LEU A 80 2.45 12.86 14.43
CA LEU A 80 2.94 13.04 13.06
C LEU A 80 3.29 11.71 12.39
N GLN A 81 3.90 10.79 13.13
CA GLN A 81 4.18 9.45 12.64
C GLN A 81 2.90 8.67 12.35
N GLY A 82 1.90 8.72 13.26
CA GLY A 82 0.60 8.10 13.05
C GLY A 82 -0.13 8.64 11.80
N LEU A 83 -0.13 9.96 11.60
CA LEU A 83 -0.71 10.57 10.41
C LEU A 83 -0.01 10.15 9.12
N ARG A 84 1.33 10.07 9.12
CA ARG A 84 2.10 9.56 7.97
C ARG A 84 1.77 8.10 7.68
N SER A 85 1.61 7.27 8.70
CA SER A 85 1.20 5.87 8.53
C SER A 85 -0.19 5.74 7.91
N LEU A 86 -1.15 6.57 8.30
CA LEU A 86 -2.49 6.60 7.69
C LEU A 86 -2.43 7.00 6.20
N GLN A 87 -1.61 7.99 5.86
CA GLN A 87 -1.42 8.40 4.46
C GLN A 87 -0.79 7.28 3.62
N ILE A 88 0.19 6.56 4.17
CA ILE A 88 0.81 5.40 3.51
C ILE A 88 -0.22 4.28 3.30
N GLU A 89 -1.09 4.02 4.28
CA GLU A 89 -2.15 3.01 4.16
C GLU A 89 -3.12 3.34 3.02
N GLU A 90 -3.53 4.60 2.89
CA GLU A 90 -4.39 5.06 1.80
C GLU A 90 -3.73 4.84 0.43
N GLN A 91 -2.46 5.22 0.29
CA GLN A 91 -1.70 4.99 -0.95
C GLN A 91 -1.52 3.50 -1.26
N ALA A 92 -1.34 2.66 -0.24
CA ALA A 92 -1.21 1.21 -0.43
C ALA A 92 -2.51 0.59 -0.99
N LYS A 93 -3.69 1.07 -0.54
CA LYS A 93 -4.99 0.66 -1.09
C LYS A 93 -5.10 1.02 -2.58
N ASP A 94 -4.68 2.23 -2.95
CA ASP A 94 -4.66 2.65 -4.36
C ASP A 94 -3.73 1.78 -5.22
N ILE A 95 -2.56 1.41 -4.70
CA ILE A 95 -1.63 0.50 -5.38
C ILE A 95 -2.29 -0.86 -5.62
N GLN A 96 -2.97 -1.43 -4.62
CA GLN A 96 -3.67 -2.71 -4.76
C GLN A 96 -4.73 -2.68 -5.88
N VAL A 97 -5.53 -1.61 -5.95
CA VAL A 97 -6.54 -1.45 -7.01
C VAL A 97 -5.87 -1.39 -8.39
N ARG A 98 -4.79 -0.62 -8.53
CA ARG A 98 -4.06 -0.49 -9.80
C ARG A 98 -3.40 -1.80 -10.24
N VAL A 99 -2.83 -2.55 -9.30
CA VAL A 99 -2.26 -3.88 -9.58
C VAL A 99 -3.36 -4.85 -10.03
N GLY A 100 -4.54 -4.82 -9.40
CA GLY A 100 -5.69 -5.60 -9.85
C GLY A 100 -6.11 -5.27 -11.28
N GLN A 101 -6.18 -3.99 -11.64
CA GLN A 101 -6.45 -3.55 -13.01
C GLN A 101 -5.38 -4.02 -14.00
N LEU A 102 -4.10 -3.92 -13.63
CA LEU A 102 -2.99 -4.41 -14.45
C LEU A 102 -3.10 -5.91 -14.73
N GLY A 103 -3.49 -6.71 -13.73
CA GLY A 103 -3.74 -8.15 -13.91
C GLY A 103 -4.80 -8.45 -14.97
N VAL A 104 -5.87 -7.65 -15.04
CA VAL A 104 -6.89 -7.76 -16.09
C VAL A 104 -6.31 -7.46 -17.48
N HIS A 105 -5.45 -6.44 -17.59
CA HIS A 105 -4.79 -6.11 -18.85
C HIS A 105 -3.83 -7.22 -19.31
N ILE A 106 -3.04 -7.79 -18.40
CA ILE A 106 -2.14 -8.91 -18.71
C ILE A 106 -2.93 -10.11 -19.21
N LYS A 107 -4.02 -10.48 -18.54
CA LYS A 107 -4.87 -11.60 -18.96
C LYS A 107 -5.46 -11.39 -20.36
N LYS A 108 -5.96 -10.19 -20.66
CA LYS A 108 -6.48 -9.86 -22.00
C LYS A 108 -5.40 -9.97 -23.07
N PHE A 109 -4.18 -9.55 -22.75
CA PHE A 109 -3.06 -9.63 -23.68
C PHE A 109 -2.63 -11.09 -23.92
N ASP A 110 -2.61 -11.91 -22.87
CA ASP A 110 -2.37 -13.34 -22.97
C ASP A 110 -3.40 -14.03 -23.88
N GLU A 111 -4.70 -13.74 -23.71
CA GLU A 111 -5.75 -14.25 -24.60
C GLU A 111 -5.55 -13.86 -26.07
N LEU A 112 -5.06 -12.65 -26.33
CA LEU A 112 -4.72 -12.20 -27.68
C LEU A 112 -3.52 -12.97 -28.24
N MET A 113 -2.49 -13.20 -27.43
CA MET A 113 -1.32 -13.98 -27.82
C MET A 113 -1.67 -15.45 -28.08
N THR A 114 -2.53 -16.07 -27.27
CA THR A 114 -3.04 -17.42 -27.53
C THR A 114 -3.76 -17.51 -28.88
N LYS A 115 -4.63 -16.54 -29.18
CA LYS A 115 -5.33 -16.49 -30.48
C LYS A 115 -4.35 -16.33 -31.63
N MET A 116 -3.35 -15.45 -31.47
CA MET A 116 -2.29 -15.25 -32.46
C MET A 116 -1.50 -16.53 -32.72
N GLY A 117 -1.13 -17.26 -31.67
CA GLY A 117 -0.45 -18.56 -31.78
C GLY A 117 -1.27 -19.59 -32.58
N LYS A 118 -2.59 -19.65 -32.37
CA LYS A 118 -3.49 -20.51 -33.16
C LYS A 118 -3.52 -20.13 -34.65
N SER A 119 -3.60 -18.83 -34.95
CA SER A 119 -3.54 -18.33 -36.32
C SER A 119 -2.20 -18.66 -36.98
N LEU A 120 -1.08 -18.43 -36.28
CA LEU A 120 0.25 -18.78 -36.77
C LEU A 120 0.39 -20.27 -37.06
N SER A 121 -0.07 -21.14 -36.17
CA SER A 121 -0.09 -22.60 -36.39
C SER A 121 -0.87 -22.98 -37.66
N THR A 122 -1.98 -22.30 -37.92
CA THR A 122 -2.80 -22.51 -39.13
C THR A 122 -2.05 -22.07 -40.38
N THR A 123 -1.47 -20.87 -40.37
CA THR A 123 -0.67 -20.34 -41.49
C THR A 123 0.54 -21.22 -41.80
N VAL A 124 1.28 -21.66 -40.78
CA VAL A 124 2.40 -22.61 -40.94
C VAL A 124 1.90 -23.93 -41.54
N GLY A 125 0.73 -24.41 -41.10
CA GLY A 125 0.09 -25.58 -41.71
C GLY A 125 -0.19 -25.41 -43.19
N HIS A 126 -0.76 -24.27 -43.61
CA HIS A 126 -1.00 -23.97 -45.03
C HIS A 126 0.30 -23.87 -45.82
N TYR A 127 1.31 -23.18 -45.29
CA TYR A 127 2.63 -23.07 -45.92
C TYR A 127 3.24 -24.45 -46.17
N ASN A 128 3.35 -25.28 -45.12
CA ASN A 128 3.93 -26.61 -45.19
C ASN A 128 3.18 -27.54 -46.17
N ASN A 129 1.84 -27.46 -46.19
CA ASN A 129 1.04 -28.27 -47.11
C ASN A 129 1.21 -27.80 -48.57
N SER A 130 1.12 -26.50 -48.83
CA SER A 130 1.29 -25.94 -50.18
C SER A 130 2.68 -26.26 -50.75
N TYR A 131 3.73 -26.20 -49.93
CA TYR A 131 5.09 -26.49 -50.39
C TYR A 131 5.32 -27.99 -50.66
N LYS A 132 4.65 -28.88 -49.91
CA LYS A 132 4.60 -30.31 -50.23
C LYS A 132 3.87 -30.59 -51.55
N GLU A 133 2.72 -29.94 -51.79
CA GLU A 133 2.01 -30.09 -53.07
C GLU A 133 2.84 -29.57 -54.24
N LEU A 134 3.56 -28.45 -54.08
CA LEU A 134 4.50 -27.95 -55.09
C LEU A 134 5.58 -29.00 -55.42
N GLY A 135 6.16 -29.66 -54.42
CA GLY A 135 7.13 -30.73 -54.63
C GLY A 135 6.56 -31.93 -55.40
N LYS A 136 5.26 -32.25 -55.23
CA LYS A 136 4.59 -33.28 -56.05
C LYS A 136 4.43 -32.84 -57.49
N ILE A 137 4.02 -31.59 -57.72
CA ILE A 137 3.89 -31.01 -59.07
C ILE A 137 5.24 -31.05 -59.78
N ASP A 138 6.32 -30.63 -59.10
CA ASP A 138 7.68 -30.69 -59.64
C ASP A 138 8.08 -32.12 -60.03
N LYS A 139 7.72 -33.12 -59.21
CA LYS A 139 7.94 -34.54 -59.53
C LYS A 139 7.18 -34.99 -60.79
N ASP A 140 5.92 -34.56 -60.93
CA ASP A 140 5.10 -34.87 -62.10
C ASP A 140 5.64 -34.19 -63.36
N VAL A 141 6.11 -32.95 -63.27
CA VAL A 141 6.76 -32.22 -64.37
C VAL A 141 8.03 -32.93 -64.82
N VAL A 142 8.90 -33.32 -63.90
CA VAL A 142 10.12 -34.10 -64.20
C VAL A 142 9.77 -35.41 -64.92
N ARG A 143 8.72 -36.11 -64.49
CA ARG A 143 8.27 -37.36 -65.12
C ARG A 143 7.77 -37.17 -66.56
N ILE A 144 7.14 -36.03 -66.86
CA ILE A 144 6.52 -35.77 -68.18
C ILE A 144 7.51 -35.14 -69.16
N ALA A 145 8.20 -34.08 -68.75
CA ALA A 145 9.02 -33.26 -69.63
C ALA A 145 10.49 -33.69 -69.69
N GLY A 146 10.95 -34.51 -68.73
CA GLY A 146 12.36 -34.78 -68.51
C GLY A 146 13.10 -33.56 -67.93
N GLY A 147 14.05 -33.80 -67.03
CA GLY A 147 14.80 -32.74 -66.34
C GLY A 147 15.11 -33.12 -64.88
N ASP A 148 15.75 -32.20 -64.16
CA ASP A 148 16.07 -32.35 -62.74
C ASP A 148 15.01 -31.71 -61.84
N HIS A 149 14.86 -32.23 -60.61
CA HIS A 149 14.00 -31.66 -59.58
C HIS A 149 14.39 -30.21 -59.26
N GLN A 150 13.44 -29.28 -59.33
CA GLN A 150 13.67 -27.85 -59.12
C GLN A 150 13.34 -27.40 -57.68
N THR A 151 12.62 -28.22 -56.91
CA THR A 151 12.08 -27.83 -55.60
C THR A 151 12.46 -28.81 -54.48
N GLN A 152 12.75 -28.27 -53.29
CA GLN A 152 12.96 -29.03 -52.06
C GLN A 152 12.06 -28.45 -50.96
N PRO A 153 11.08 -29.20 -50.43
CA PRO A 153 10.19 -28.67 -49.40
C PRO A 153 10.93 -28.38 -48.10
N GLU A 154 11.12 -27.10 -47.78
CA GLU A 154 11.52 -26.61 -46.46
C GLU A 154 10.27 -26.44 -45.59
N LEU A 155 10.23 -27.16 -44.48
CA LEU A 155 9.11 -27.11 -43.54
C LEU A 155 9.45 -26.19 -42.38
N ILE A 156 8.47 -25.41 -41.94
CA ILE A 156 8.58 -24.54 -40.77
C ILE A 156 7.87 -25.21 -39.60
N ASP A 157 8.48 -25.13 -38.42
CA ASP A 157 7.89 -25.62 -37.18
C ASP A 157 6.71 -24.75 -36.74
N ARG A 158 5.67 -25.41 -36.23
CA ARG A 158 4.54 -24.71 -35.64
C ARG A 158 4.93 -24.11 -34.29
N PRO A 159 4.29 -23.01 -33.86
CA PRO A 159 4.51 -22.48 -32.51
C PRO A 159 4.26 -23.57 -31.47
N ALA A 160 5.20 -23.75 -30.54
CA ALA A 160 5.01 -24.65 -29.41
C ALA A 160 3.87 -24.10 -28.53
N GLN A 161 2.82 -24.90 -28.34
CA GLN A 161 1.86 -24.68 -27.26
C GLN A 161 2.37 -25.49 -26.09
N GLU A 162 2.83 -24.83 -25.03
CA GLU A 162 2.96 -25.50 -23.73
C GLU A 162 1.53 -25.74 -23.23
N ASP A 163 1.17 -27.02 -23.08
CA ASP A 163 -0.10 -27.46 -22.47
C ASP A 163 -0.11 -27.22 -20.95
#